data_AF-A0A955D6E3-F1
#
_entry.id   AF-A0A955D6E3-F1
#
_cell.length_a   1.000
_cell.length_b   1.000
_cell.length_c   1.000
_cell.angle_alpha   90.00
_cell.angle_beta   90.00
_cell.angle_gamma   90.00
#
_symmetry.space_group_name_H-M   'P 1'
#
loop_
_entity.id
_entity.type
_entity.pdbx_description
1 polymer ?
#
loop_
_entity_poly.entity_id
_entity_poly.type
_entity_poly.pdbx_seq_one_letter_code
_entity_poly.pdbx_strand_id
1 'polypeptide(L)'
;MRSATLTSFLPAVAASLLVASSATAQTLFDPPSTPELRGADELDPRIVELVAQLGDPTWSRRERAEATLLELRVPVEQLVGALEQSSLDVEQRHRLLAIVRDRILSMPRGALGIRMEPRLGEFGGVVIVSILPGMPAEGQLAVGDRIVEIDGQPIVDSSTLIQIVQMKAPGDTVAMAIGRPRKGPDGRELRDQMGQPVFDEIRLDLELGSVEDLTRFDDGRTSPLTDPVTRLRAEQAREAGLRFAPRRMAVPIEGRNLAASTDALDVDAHSAVATLLTYRRLLAEGAMRVSPELRSMWRATLQQLQEQAEDPGLPGEMRDYLRAVAKRYKELVPE
;
A
#
# COMPACT_ATOMS: atom_id res chain seq x y z
N MET A 1 -72.39 -36.42 -28.39
CA MET A 1 -70.99 -36.60 -28.84
C MET A 1 -70.30 -35.25 -28.74
N ARG A 2 -69.15 -35.23 -28.07
CA ARG A 2 -68.48 -34.05 -27.51
C ARG A 2 -67.79 -33.23 -28.62
N SER A 3 -68.00 -31.91 -28.59
CA SER A 3 -67.26 -30.92 -29.36
C SER A 3 -66.24 -30.26 -28.44
N ALA A 4 -64.99 -30.18 -28.90
CA ALA A 4 -63.83 -29.71 -28.15
C ALA A 4 -63.62 -28.20 -28.39
N THR A 5 -63.66 -27.41 -27.33
CA THR A 5 -63.22 -26.01 -27.31
C THR A 5 -61.89 -25.94 -26.58
N LEU A 6 -60.82 -25.61 -27.32
CA LEU A 6 -59.50 -25.29 -26.77
C LEU A 6 -59.55 -23.87 -26.16
N THR A 7 -59.50 -23.81 -24.83
CA THR A 7 -59.25 -22.58 -24.08
C THR A 7 -57.73 -22.40 -23.93
N SER A 8 -57.22 -21.25 -24.38
CA SER A 8 -55.80 -20.89 -24.32
C SER A 8 -55.33 -20.74 -22.87
N PHE A 9 -54.39 -21.58 -22.46
CA PHE A 9 -53.62 -21.43 -21.22
C PHE A 9 -52.36 -20.59 -21.51
N LEU A 10 -52.31 -19.38 -20.95
CA LEU A 10 -51.07 -18.63 -20.71
C LEU A 10 -50.40 -19.23 -19.46
N PRO A 11 -49.12 -19.65 -19.48
CA PRO A 11 -48.38 -19.81 -18.24
C PRO A 11 -47.72 -18.48 -17.87
N ALA A 12 -48.10 -17.99 -16.69
CA ALA A 12 -47.35 -17.01 -15.93
C ALA A 12 -45.94 -17.55 -15.66
N VAL A 13 -44.91 -16.97 -16.28
CA VAL A 13 -43.53 -17.16 -15.81
C VAL A 13 -43.27 -16.09 -14.78
N ALA A 14 -43.29 -16.54 -13.53
CA ALA A 14 -43.06 -15.78 -12.33
C ALA A 14 -41.71 -15.05 -12.36
N ALA A 15 -41.76 -13.77 -12.02
CA ALA A 15 -40.63 -12.99 -11.54
C ALA A 15 -39.94 -13.76 -10.40
N SER A 16 -38.74 -14.27 -10.68
CA SER A 16 -37.80 -14.77 -9.66
C SER A 16 -36.58 -13.86 -9.64
N LEU A 17 -36.79 -12.60 -9.22
CA LEU A 17 -35.75 -11.81 -8.59
C LEU A 17 -35.73 -12.23 -7.10
N LEU A 18 -35.13 -13.38 -6.83
CA LEU A 18 -34.78 -13.77 -5.47
C LEU A 18 -33.46 -13.08 -5.10
N VAL A 19 -33.60 -11.98 -4.37
CA VAL A 19 -32.77 -11.54 -3.25
C VAL A 19 -31.44 -12.30 -3.13
N ALA A 20 -30.41 -11.80 -3.81
CA ALA A 20 -29.04 -12.08 -3.41
C ALA A 20 -28.83 -11.43 -2.05
N SER A 21 -28.58 -12.27 -1.05
CA SER A 21 -28.23 -11.90 0.32
C SER A 21 -27.19 -10.77 0.33
N SER A 22 -27.46 -9.72 1.10
CA SER A 22 -26.59 -8.56 1.29
C SER A 22 -25.21 -8.90 1.88
N ALA A 23 -24.99 -10.13 2.35
CA ALA A 23 -23.71 -10.62 2.83
C ALA A 23 -22.72 -10.97 1.69
N THR A 24 -23.21 -11.38 0.52
CA THR A 24 -22.36 -11.78 -0.63
C THR A 24 -21.87 -10.59 -1.47
N ALA A 25 -22.55 -9.45 -1.39
CA ALA A 25 -22.14 -8.23 -2.10
C ALA A 25 -21.04 -7.45 -1.36
N GLN A 26 -20.91 -7.65 -0.04
CA GLN A 26 -19.86 -7.01 0.77
C GLN A 26 -18.48 -7.64 0.56
N THR A 27 -18.42 -8.95 0.29
CA THR A 27 -17.16 -9.66 -0.03
C THR A 27 -16.54 -9.31 -1.39
N LEU A 28 -17.27 -8.64 -2.29
CA LEU A 28 -16.76 -8.27 -3.62
C LEU A 28 -15.95 -6.96 -3.62
N PHE A 29 -15.98 -6.20 -2.51
CA PHE A 29 -15.35 -4.88 -2.40
C PHE A 29 -14.44 -4.74 -1.17
N ASP A 30 -14.28 -5.79 -0.36
CA ASP A 30 -13.26 -5.76 0.67
C ASP A 30 -11.88 -5.83 0.00
N PRO A 31 -10.99 -4.84 0.21
CA PRO A 31 -9.60 -4.98 -0.22
C PRO A 31 -9.05 -6.25 0.42
N PRO A 32 -8.14 -6.99 -0.25
CA PRO A 32 -7.60 -8.22 0.30
C PRO A 32 -7.11 -7.95 1.72
N SER A 33 -7.62 -8.73 2.67
CA SER A 33 -7.28 -8.58 4.07
C SER A 33 -5.77 -8.70 4.21
N THR A 34 -5.17 -7.73 4.90
CA THR A 34 -3.74 -7.74 5.19
C THR A 34 -3.38 -9.08 5.82
N PRO A 35 -2.43 -9.85 5.26
CA PRO A 35 -2.00 -11.08 5.91
C PRO A 35 -1.51 -10.74 7.32
N GLU A 36 -2.07 -11.39 8.33
CA GLU A 36 -1.57 -11.25 9.70
C GLU A 36 -0.11 -11.68 9.73
N LEU A 37 0.76 -10.84 10.30
CA LEU A 37 2.15 -11.20 10.57
C LEU A 37 2.19 -12.26 11.68
N ARG A 38 2.16 -13.53 11.27
CA ARG A 38 2.28 -14.70 12.15
C ARG A 38 3.69 -15.28 12.07
N GLY A 39 4.17 -15.77 13.21
CA GLY A 39 5.41 -16.52 13.26
C GLY A 39 5.30 -17.88 12.59
N ALA A 40 6.44 -18.42 12.18
CA ALA A 40 6.55 -19.81 11.77
C ALA A 40 6.40 -20.74 12.99
N ASP A 41 5.70 -21.87 12.80
CA ASP A 41 5.50 -22.87 13.86
C ASP A 41 6.82 -23.53 14.30
N GLU A 42 7.73 -23.76 13.33
CA GLU A 42 9.06 -24.31 13.55
C GLU A 42 10.14 -23.32 13.09
N LEU A 43 11.10 -23.07 13.98
CA LEU A 43 12.20 -22.15 13.70
C LEU A 43 13.44 -22.90 13.20
N ASP A 44 14.08 -22.35 12.18
CA ASP A 44 15.39 -22.80 11.71
C ASP A 44 16.41 -22.69 12.87
N PRO A 45 17.10 -23.79 13.23
CA PRO A 45 18.10 -23.78 14.29
C PRO A 45 19.18 -22.70 14.13
N ARG A 46 19.54 -22.36 12.89
CA ARG A 46 20.50 -21.30 12.59
C ARG A 46 19.97 -19.93 13.00
N ILE A 47 18.67 -19.69 12.82
CA ILE A 47 18.03 -18.43 13.23
C ILE A 47 17.95 -18.35 14.74
N VAL A 48 17.61 -19.45 15.42
CA VAL A 48 17.63 -19.52 16.88
C VAL A 48 19.03 -19.19 17.43
N GLU A 49 20.09 -19.74 16.83
CA GLU A 49 21.47 -19.46 17.24
C GLU A 49 21.85 -17.99 17.04
N LEU A 50 21.53 -17.40 15.88
CA LEU A 50 21.81 -16.00 15.61
C LEU A 50 21.04 -15.07 16.54
N VAL A 51 19.77 -15.37 16.82
CA VAL A 51 18.94 -14.61 17.77
C VAL A 51 19.53 -14.68 19.18
N ALA A 52 20.02 -15.84 19.61
CA ALA A 52 20.70 -15.95 20.90
C ALA A 52 21.94 -15.03 20.98
N GLN A 53 22.71 -14.94 19.90
CA GLN A 53 23.90 -14.07 19.81
C GLN A 53 23.59 -12.57 19.83
N LEU A 54 22.35 -12.16 19.54
CA LEU A 54 21.91 -10.75 19.68
C LEU A 54 21.95 -10.24 21.13
N GLY A 55 22.05 -11.14 22.12
CA GLY A 55 22.20 -10.81 23.53
C GLY A 55 23.61 -11.05 24.09
N ASP A 56 24.60 -11.40 23.25
CA ASP A 56 25.96 -11.73 23.72
C ASP A 56 26.59 -10.52 24.44
N PRO A 57 27.28 -10.72 25.59
CA PRO A 57 27.93 -9.62 26.31
C PRO A 57 28.96 -8.85 25.46
N THR A 58 29.53 -9.51 24.44
CA THR A 58 30.49 -8.93 23.51
C THR A 58 29.76 -8.14 22.42
N TRP A 59 29.97 -6.83 22.39
CA TRP A 59 29.35 -5.95 21.38
C TRP A 59 29.61 -6.43 19.94
N SER A 60 30.85 -6.75 19.58
CA SER A 60 31.20 -7.21 18.24
C SER A 60 30.57 -8.56 17.83
N ARG A 61 30.03 -9.33 18.78
CA ARG A 61 29.25 -10.54 18.46
C ARG A 61 27.80 -10.18 18.13
N ARG A 62 27.19 -9.27 18.89
CA ARG A 62 25.84 -8.75 18.61
C ARG A 62 25.76 -8.11 17.23
N GLU A 63 26.70 -7.22 16.92
CA GLU A 63 26.74 -6.53 15.63
C GLU A 63 26.89 -7.49 14.44
N ARG A 64 27.72 -8.54 14.59
CA ARG A 64 27.88 -9.55 13.54
C ARG A 64 26.63 -10.40 13.37
N ALA A 65 25.97 -10.77 14.46
CA ALA A 65 24.72 -11.53 14.41
C ALA A 65 23.61 -10.72 13.74
N GLU A 66 23.46 -9.45 14.10
CA GLU A 66 22.51 -8.52 13.47
C GLU A 66 22.79 -8.32 11.99
N ALA A 67 24.03 -8.01 11.61
CA ALA A 67 24.42 -7.88 10.20
C ALA A 67 24.13 -9.17 9.41
N THR A 68 24.44 -10.33 9.99
CA THR A 68 24.18 -11.62 9.35
C THR A 68 22.67 -11.85 9.14
N LEU A 69 21.84 -11.52 10.14
CA LEU A 69 20.38 -11.66 10.02
C LEU A 69 19.77 -10.69 8.99
N LEU A 70 20.31 -9.47 8.90
CA LEU A 70 19.90 -8.50 7.87
C LEU A 70 20.23 -8.98 6.46
N GLU A 71 21.40 -9.60 6.26
CA GLU A 71 21.84 -10.13 4.96
C GLU A 71 21.16 -11.44 4.55
N LEU A 72 20.77 -12.27 5.52
CA LEU A 72 20.15 -13.56 5.25
C LEU A 72 18.78 -13.41 4.58
N ARG A 73 18.54 -14.10 3.46
CA ARG A 73 17.23 -14.16 2.78
C ARG A 73 16.26 -15.14 3.46
N VAL A 74 16.03 -14.97 4.75
CA VAL A 74 15.03 -15.75 5.49
C VAL A 74 13.63 -15.14 5.39
N PRO A 75 12.58 -15.99 5.39
CA PRO A 75 11.19 -15.53 5.50
C PRO A 75 10.97 -14.74 6.81
N VAL A 76 10.13 -13.72 6.77
CA VAL A 76 9.89 -12.86 7.94
C VAL A 76 9.23 -13.63 9.09
N GLU A 77 8.50 -14.69 8.75
CA GLU A 77 7.76 -15.57 9.65
C GLU A 77 8.73 -16.25 10.63
N GLN A 78 9.95 -16.57 10.20
CA GLN A 78 11.00 -17.12 11.07
C GLN A 78 11.40 -16.11 12.15
N LEU A 79 11.53 -14.84 11.78
CA LEU A 79 11.92 -13.76 12.68
C LEU A 79 10.77 -13.35 13.62
N VAL A 80 9.53 -13.32 13.10
CA VAL A 80 8.32 -13.08 13.91
C VAL A 80 8.10 -14.21 14.89
N GLY A 81 8.27 -15.47 14.47
CA GLY A 81 8.18 -16.62 15.36
C GLY A 81 9.22 -16.57 16.47
N ALA A 82 10.44 -16.12 16.17
CA ALA A 82 11.44 -15.84 17.19
C ALA A 82 11.03 -14.71 18.16
N LEU A 83 10.40 -13.62 17.69
CA LEU A 83 9.87 -12.56 18.57
C LEU A 83 8.72 -13.02 19.47
N GLU A 84 7.90 -13.95 18.97
CA GLU A 84 6.79 -14.57 19.71
C GLU A 84 7.30 -15.47 20.84
N GLN A 85 8.55 -15.90 20.81
CA GLN A 85 9.15 -16.61 21.93
C GLN A 85 9.30 -15.71 23.17
N SER A 86 8.88 -16.23 24.31
CA SER A 86 8.82 -15.50 25.58
C SER A 86 10.18 -15.34 26.27
N SER A 87 11.21 -16.08 25.85
CA SER A 87 12.52 -16.14 26.53
C SER A 87 13.54 -15.08 26.09
N LEU A 88 13.21 -14.19 25.15
CA LEU A 88 14.13 -13.16 24.68
C LEU A 88 14.36 -12.07 25.74
N ASP A 89 15.62 -11.72 25.96
CA ASP A 89 15.97 -10.53 26.74
C ASP A 89 15.62 -9.23 25.99
N VAL A 90 15.78 -8.09 26.68
CA VAL A 90 15.40 -6.77 26.14
C VAL A 90 16.27 -6.37 24.94
N GLU A 91 17.57 -6.66 24.95
CA GLU A 91 18.49 -6.33 23.86
C GLU A 91 18.17 -7.19 22.62
N GLN A 92 18.05 -8.51 22.82
CA GLN A 92 17.66 -9.47 21.78
C GLN A 92 16.34 -9.07 21.14
N ARG A 93 15.32 -8.77 21.95
CA ARG A 93 14.00 -8.37 21.49
C ARG A 93 14.05 -7.07 20.70
N HIS A 94 14.78 -6.06 21.17
CA HIS A 94 14.91 -4.79 20.47
C HIS A 94 15.61 -4.94 19.11
N ARG A 95 16.74 -5.64 19.07
CA ARG A 95 17.50 -5.86 17.83
C ARG A 95 16.71 -6.71 16.84
N LEU A 96 16.12 -7.81 17.30
CA LEU A 96 15.30 -8.66 16.45
C LEU A 96 14.08 -7.91 15.91
N LEU A 97 13.44 -7.06 16.72
CA LEU A 97 12.34 -6.20 16.25
C LEU A 97 12.81 -5.18 15.21
N ALA A 98 14.01 -4.62 15.36
CA ALA A 98 14.60 -3.74 14.35
C ALA A 98 14.80 -4.48 13.01
N ILE A 99 15.35 -5.72 13.07
CA ILE A 99 15.54 -6.59 11.91
C ILE A 99 14.20 -6.94 11.25
N VAL A 100 13.16 -7.28 12.03
CA VAL A 100 11.81 -7.57 11.50
C VAL A 100 11.23 -6.36 10.79
N ARG A 101 11.33 -5.17 11.39
CA ARG A 101 10.85 -3.93 10.77
C ARG A 101 11.60 -3.61 9.48
N ASP A 102 12.91 -3.74 9.48
CA ASP A 102 13.72 -3.60 8.27
C ASP A 102 13.25 -4.59 7.20
N ARG A 103 13.14 -5.87 7.56
CA ARG A 103 12.71 -6.94 6.64
C ARG A 103 11.36 -6.63 6.01
N ILE A 104 10.36 -6.22 6.79
CA ILE A 104 9.02 -5.89 6.28
C ILE A 104 9.09 -4.75 5.25
N LEU A 105 9.87 -3.71 5.55
CA LEU A 105 10.00 -2.53 4.69
C LEU A 105 10.82 -2.82 3.43
N SER A 106 11.83 -3.68 3.53
CA SER A 106 12.80 -3.98 2.46
C SER A 106 12.48 -5.25 1.66
N MET A 107 11.38 -5.96 1.96
CA MET A 107 11.02 -7.18 1.22
C MET A 107 11.00 -6.93 -0.29
N PRO A 108 11.54 -7.82 -1.12
CA PRO A 108 11.39 -7.73 -2.57
C PRO A 108 9.91 -7.62 -2.98
N ARG A 109 9.64 -6.95 -4.10
CA ARG A 109 8.28 -6.76 -4.63
C ARG A 109 8.19 -7.22 -6.06
N GLY A 110 7.15 -8.00 -6.35
CA GLY A 110 6.81 -8.45 -7.68
C GLY A 110 6.38 -7.31 -8.60
N ALA A 111 6.62 -7.46 -9.90
CA ALA A 111 6.19 -6.50 -10.92
C ALA A 111 5.86 -7.20 -12.25
N LEU A 112 4.77 -6.77 -12.90
CA LEU A 112 4.39 -7.31 -14.22
C LEU A 112 5.18 -6.67 -15.37
N GLY A 113 5.51 -5.38 -15.26
CA GLY A 113 6.11 -4.62 -16.36
C GLY A 113 5.10 -4.03 -17.33
N ILE A 114 4.03 -3.42 -16.82
CA ILE A 114 2.98 -2.78 -17.62
C ILE A 114 2.77 -1.33 -17.18
N ARG A 115 2.24 -0.50 -18.09
CA ARG A 115 1.58 0.77 -17.74
C ARG A 115 0.08 0.60 -17.90
N MET A 116 -0.65 1.24 -16.99
CA MET A 116 -2.10 1.11 -16.87
C MET A 116 -2.77 2.44 -17.16
N GLU A 117 -4.01 2.39 -17.61
CA GLU A 117 -4.81 3.60 -17.74
C GLU A 117 -5.32 4.09 -16.36
N PRO A 118 -5.27 5.40 -16.03
CA PRO A 118 -5.74 5.92 -14.74
C PRO A 118 -7.25 5.84 -14.49
N ARG A 119 -8.03 5.13 -15.31
CA ARG A 119 -9.49 5.18 -15.24
C ARG A 119 -10.03 4.31 -14.10
N LEU A 120 -10.81 4.93 -13.20
CA LEU A 120 -11.83 4.26 -12.39
C LEU A 120 -12.88 3.72 -13.37
N GLY A 121 -12.80 2.43 -13.69
CA GLY A 121 -13.52 1.83 -14.81
C GLY A 121 -15.03 1.73 -14.59
N GLU A 122 -15.81 2.16 -15.59
CA GLU A 122 -17.23 1.81 -15.76
C GLU A 122 -17.46 0.30 -15.97
N PHE A 123 -16.38 -0.47 -16.17
CA PHE A 123 -16.36 -1.93 -16.30
C PHE A 123 -15.14 -2.42 -15.51
N GLY A 124 -15.33 -3.31 -14.53
CA GLY A 124 -14.25 -3.80 -13.66
C GLY A 124 -13.04 -4.34 -14.44
N GLY A 125 -11.85 -4.14 -13.88
CA GLY A 125 -10.58 -4.60 -14.44
C GLY A 125 -9.61 -3.47 -14.76
N VAL A 126 -8.39 -3.84 -15.14
CA VAL A 126 -7.29 -2.90 -15.46
C VAL A 126 -6.85 -3.06 -16.90
N VAL A 127 -6.88 -1.96 -17.66
CA VAL A 127 -6.47 -1.94 -19.07
C VAL A 127 -4.99 -1.61 -19.20
N ILE A 128 -4.28 -2.43 -19.97
CA ILE A 128 -2.86 -2.26 -20.29
C ILE A 128 -2.72 -1.26 -21.43
N VAL A 129 -2.02 -0.14 -21.18
CA VAL A 129 -1.76 0.90 -22.19
C VAL A 129 -0.35 0.84 -22.77
N SER A 130 0.58 0.19 -22.07
CA SER A 130 1.95 -0.05 -22.56
C SER A 130 2.56 -1.25 -21.86
N ILE A 131 3.51 -1.91 -22.53
CA ILE A 131 4.32 -3.01 -22.01
C ILE A 131 5.76 -2.53 -21.93
N LEU A 132 6.40 -2.77 -20.79
CA LEU A 132 7.78 -2.39 -20.55
C LEU A 132 8.73 -3.45 -21.13
N PRO A 133 9.68 -3.09 -22.01
CA PRO A 133 10.61 -4.04 -22.60
C PRO A 133 11.49 -4.74 -21.57
N GLY A 134 11.78 -6.01 -21.77
CA GLY A 134 12.63 -6.82 -20.88
C GLY A 134 12.00 -7.15 -19.51
N MET A 135 10.69 -6.92 -19.36
CA MET A 135 9.91 -7.30 -18.17
C MET A 135 8.96 -8.45 -18.51
N PRO A 136 8.45 -9.21 -17.52
CA PRO A 136 7.76 -10.48 -17.81
C PRO A 136 6.50 -10.39 -18.66
N ALA A 137 5.78 -9.27 -18.61
CA ALA A 137 4.61 -9.04 -19.47
C ALA A 137 4.95 -9.03 -20.97
N GLU A 138 6.22 -8.78 -21.33
CA GLU A 138 6.67 -8.79 -22.73
C GLU A 138 6.49 -10.16 -23.37
N GLY A 139 5.85 -10.18 -24.55
CA GLY A 139 5.57 -11.40 -25.30
C GLY A 139 4.41 -12.25 -24.76
N GLN A 140 3.90 -11.96 -23.56
CA GLN A 140 2.78 -12.69 -22.94
C GLN A 140 1.48 -11.88 -22.96
N LEU A 141 1.58 -10.59 -22.63
CA LEU A 141 0.46 -9.65 -22.64
C LEU A 141 0.51 -8.75 -23.87
N ALA A 142 -0.58 -8.06 -24.15
CA ALA A 142 -0.71 -7.12 -25.25
C ALA A 142 -1.35 -5.79 -24.79
N VAL A 143 -1.02 -4.70 -25.48
CA VAL A 143 -1.71 -3.41 -25.29
C VAL A 143 -3.18 -3.56 -25.64
N GLY A 144 -4.05 -3.06 -24.76
CA GLY A 144 -5.51 -3.20 -24.85
C GLY A 144 -6.07 -4.37 -24.06
N ASP A 145 -5.23 -5.31 -23.60
CA ASP A 145 -5.67 -6.37 -22.70
C ASP A 145 -6.21 -5.78 -21.41
N ARG A 146 -7.28 -6.40 -20.90
CA ARG A 146 -7.90 -6.06 -19.63
C ARG A 146 -7.67 -7.18 -18.63
N ILE A 147 -6.92 -6.90 -17.58
CA ILE A 147 -6.75 -7.83 -16.45
C ILE A 147 -8.02 -7.79 -15.61
N VAL A 148 -8.66 -8.94 -15.41
CA VAL A 148 -9.92 -9.05 -14.67
C VAL A 148 -9.80 -9.94 -13.43
N GLU A 149 -8.78 -10.80 -13.36
CA GLU A 149 -8.55 -11.70 -12.22
C GLU A 149 -7.06 -12.03 -12.07
N ILE A 150 -6.59 -12.17 -10.83
CA ILE A 150 -5.28 -12.73 -10.47
C ILE A 150 -5.43 -13.68 -9.29
N ASP A 151 -4.90 -14.90 -9.41
CA ASP A 151 -4.93 -15.96 -8.38
C ASP A 151 -6.34 -16.21 -7.82
N GLY A 152 -7.35 -16.18 -8.69
CA GLY A 152 -8.76 -16.33 -8.30
C GLY A 152 -9.38 -15.08 -7.66
N GLN A 153 -8.64 -13.99 -7.52
CA GLN A 153 -9.13 -12.72 -6.97
C GLN A 153 -9.55 -11.76 -8.08
N PRO A 154 -10.77 -11.22 -8.05
CA PRO A 154 -11.24 -10.27 -9.05
C PRO A 154 -10.46 -8.95 -8.95
N ILE A 155 -10.03 -8.43 -10.10
CA ILE A 155 -9.36 -7.14 -10.21
C ILE A 155 -10.39 -6.08 -10.57
N VAL A 156 -10.64 -5.15 -9.65
CA VAL A 156 -11.60 -4.05 -9.86
C VAL A 156 -10.93 -2.76 -10.32
N ASP A 157 -9.71 -2.50 -9.84
CA ASP A 157 -8.95 -1.29 -10.12
C ASP A 157 -7.43 -1.53 -10.09
N SER A 158 -6.68 -0.48 -10.45
CA SER A 158 -5.22 -0.52 -10.47
C SER A 158 -4.61 -0.68 -9.08
N SER A 159 -5.26 -0.16 -8.02
CA SER A 159 -4.76 -0.29 -6.65
C SER A 159 -4.75 -1.74 -6.19
N THR A 160 -5.84 -2.47 -6.48
CA THR A 160 -6.00 -3.90 -6.17
C THR A 160 -4.96 -4.72 -6.92
N LEU A 161 -4.78 -4.45 -8.21
CA LEU A 161 -3.75 -5.10 -9.02
C LEU A 161 -2.33 -4.86 -8.46
N ILE A 162 -1.99 -3.59 -8.18
CA ILE A 162 -0.70 -3.22 -7.61
C ILE A 162 -0.47 -3.98 -6.29
N GLN A 163 -1.48 -4.02 -5.42
CA GLN A 163 -1.39 -4.68 -4.13
C GLN A 163 -1.11 -6.18 -4.28
N ILE A 164 -1.91 -6.91 -5.06
CA ILE A 164 -1.76 -8.36 -5.24
C ILE A 164 -0.38 -8.70 -5.82
N VAL A 165 0.06 -7.97 -6.84
CA VAL A 165 1.33 -8.23 -7.54
C VAL A 165 2.53 -7.87 -6.65
N GLN A 166 2.54 -6.69 -6.03
CA GLN A 166 3.69 -6.22 -5.27
C GLN A 166 3.79 -6.83 -3.86
N MET A 167 2.73 -7.48 -3.35
CA MET A 167 2.84 -8.30 -2.13
C MET A 167 3.58 -9.62 -2.34
N LYS A 168 3.74 -10.07 -3.60
CA LYS A 168 4.48 -11.27 -3.96
C LYS A 168 5.96 -10.98 -4.20
N ALA A 169 6.79 -12.01 -4.16
CA ALA A 169 8.21 -11.88 -4.45
C ALA A 169 8.47 -11.92 -5.98
N PRO A 170 9.55 -11.31 -6.46
CA PRO A 170 10.07 -11.57 -7.81
C PRO A 170 10.36 -13.06 -8.00
N GLY A 171 10.02 -13.60 -9.16
CA GLY A 171 10.09 -15.03 -9.48
C GLY A 171 8.85 -15.83 -9.08
N ASP A 172 7.96 -15.27 -8.26
CA ASP A 172 6.66 -15.91 -8.01
C ASP A 172 5.85 -15.93 -9.31
N THR A 173 5.06 -16.99 -9.50
CA THR A 173 4.12 -17.08 -10.61
C THR A 173 2.71 -16.71 -10.15
N VAL A 174 1.99 -15.95 -10.97
CA VAL A 174 0.58 -15.59 -10.75
C VAL A 174 -0.28 -16.14 -11.87
N ALA A 175 -1.41 -16.75 -11.52
CA ALA A 175 -2.42 -17.17 -12.50
C ALA A 175 -3.31 -15.96 -12.82
N MET A 176 -3.47 -15.63 -14.10
CA MET A 176 -4.20 -14.44 -14.53
C MET A 176 -5.33 -14.79 -15.48
N ALA A 177 -6.47 -14.09 -15.35
CA ALA A 177 -7.48 -14.03 -16.40
C ALA A 177 -7.50 -12.62 -17.02
N ILE A 178 -7.43 -12.58 -18.34
CA ILE A 178 -7.47 -11.34 -19.11
C ILE A 178 -8.56 -11.41 -20.19
N GLY A 179 -9.18 -10.26 -20.45
CA GLY A 179 -9.99 -10.04 -21.65
C GLY A 179 -9.15 -9.36 -22.72
N ARG A 180 -8.92 -10.04 -23.84
CA ARG A 180 -8.24 -9.47 -25.01
C ARG A 180 -9.26 -8.96 -26.03
N PRO A 181 -9.22 -7.67 -26.43
CA PRO A 181 -10.13 -7.15 -27.44
C PRO A 181 -10.02 -7.93 -28.75
N ARG A 182 -11.14 -8.52 -29.21
CA ARG A 182 -11.18 -9.25 -30.46
C ARG A 182 -11.11 -8.27 -31.62
N LYS A 183 -10.19 -8.49 -32.55
CA LYS A 183 -10.03 -7.64 -33.74
C LYS A 183 -10.66 -8.29 -34.97
N GLY A 184 -11.31 -7.47 -35.80
CA GLY A 184 -11.84 -7.88 -37.09
C GLY A 184 -10.75 -8.00 -38.15
N PRO A 185 -11.11 -8.43 -39.38
CA PRO A 185 -10.18 -8.54 -40.51
C PRO A 185 -9.51 -7.21 -40.88
N ASP A 186 -10.15 -6.08 -40.55
CA ASP A 186 -9.68 -4.72 -40.76
C ASP A 186 -8.77 -4.21 -39.63
N GLY A 187 -8.47 -5.05 -38.62
CA GLY A 187 -7.65 -4.71 -37.47
C GLY A 187 -8.36 -3.85 -36.41
N ARG A 188 -9.64 -3.52 -36.60
CA ARG A 188 -10.42 -2.75 -35.62
C ARG A 188 -11.05 -3.67 -34.59
N GLU A 189 -11.24 -3.15 -33.38
CA GLU A 189 -11.94 -3.89 -32.32
C GLU A 189 -13.38 -4.17 -32.73
N LEU A 190 -13.77 -5.44 -32.64
CA LEU A 190 -15.13 -5.86 -32.85
C LEU A 190 -16.01 -5.34 -31.72
N ARG A 191 -17.19 -4.85 -32.11
CA ARG A 191 -18.22 -4.43 -31.18
C ARG A 191 -19.44 -5.32 -31.33
N ASP A 192 -20.09 -5.61 -30.21
CA ASP A 192 -21.34 -6.34 -30.19
C ASP A 192 -22.52 -5.46 -30.66
N GLN A 193 -23.73 -6.01 -30.60
CA GLN A 193 -24.95 -5.31 -31.02
C GLN A 193 -25.28 -4.07 -30.17
N MET A 194 -24.69 -3.96 -28.98
CA MET A 194 -24.85 -2.83 -28.06
C MET A 194 -23.70 -1.84 -28.18
N GLY A 195 -22.77 -2.05 -29.12
CA GLY A 195 -21.59 -1.22 -29.31
C GLY A 195 -20.47 -1.47 -28.30
N GLN A 196 -20.56 -2.51 -27.46
CA GLN A 196 -19.53 -2.85 -26.48
C GLN A 196 -18.40 -3.65 -27.14
N PRO A 197 -17.13 -3.48 -26.72
CA PRO A 197 -16.03 -4.28 -27.27
C PRO A 197 -16.22 -5.76 -26.95
N VAL A 198 -15.99 -6.61 -27.94
CA VAL A 198 -15.98 -8.07 -27.77
C VAL A 198 -14.61 -8.51 -27.29
N PHE A 199 -14.56 -9.31 -26.22
CA PHE A 199 -13.32 -9.80 -25.64
C PHE A 199 -13.21 -11.33 -25.79
N ASP A 200 -11.98 -11.79 -26.03
CA ASP A 200 -11.57 -13.18 -25.86
C ASP A 200 -11.02 -13.35 -24.44
N GLU A 201 -11.55 -14.32 -23.68
CA GLU A 201 -11.00 -14.66 -22.38
C GLU A 201 -9.74 -15.51 -22.56
N ILE A 202 -8.65 -15.07 -21.95
CA ILE A 202 -7.36 -15.77 -21.96
C ILE A 202 -6.94 -15.98 -20.50
N ARG A 203 -6.55 -17.22 -20.18
CA ARG A 203 -5.92 -17.56 -18.90
C ARG A 203 -4.48 -17.93 -19.14
N LEU A 204 -3.59 -17.39 -18.31
CA LEU A 204 -2.15 -17.61 -18.41
C LEU A 204 -1.50 -17.49 -17.04
N ASP A 205 -0.37 -18.18 -16.88
CA ASP A 205 0.49 -18.06 -15.71
C ASP A 205 1.65 -17.14 -16.07
N LEU A 206 1.91 -16.15 -15.23
CA LEU A 206 2.95 -15.14 -15.47
C LEU A 206 3.91 -15.07 -14.28
N GLU A 207 5.20 -15.26 -14.56
CA GLU A 207 6.26 -15.02 -13.59
C GLU A 207 6.41 -13.52 -13.32
N LEU A 208 6.61 -13.13 -12.07
CA LEU A 208 6.78 -11.76 -11.65
C LEU A 208 8.23 -11.29 -11.73
N GLY A 209 8.44 -10.09 -12.22
CA GLY A 209 9.72 -9.39 -12.20
C GLY A 209 9.89 -8.65 -10.88
N SER A 210 10.88 -7.77 -10.79
CA SER A 210 11.11 -6.96 -9.59
C SER A 210 10.66 -5.51 -9.74
N VAL A 211 10.18 -4.89 -8.67
CA VAL A 211 9.94 -3.44 -8.65
C VAL A 211 11.27 -2.69 -8.80
N GLU A 212 12.37 -3.24 -8.31
CA GLU A 212 13.71 -2.71 -8.53
C GLU A 212 14.02 -2.58 -10.03
N ASP A 213 13.67 -3.59 -10.84
CA ASP A 213 13.78 -3.53 -12.30
C ASP A 213 12.86 -2.49 -12.92
N LEU A 214 11.66 -2.32 -12.36
CA LEU A 214 10.66 -1.37 -12.82
C LEU A 214 11.14 0.08 -12.66
N THR A 215 11.99 0.37 -11.66
CA THR A 215 12.58 1.70 -11.46
C THR A 215 13.39 2.20 -12.66
N ARG A 216 13.91 1.29 -13.51
CA ARG A 216 14.59 1.65 -14.77
C ARG A 216 13.70 2.41 -15.75
N PHE A 217 12.39 2.29 -15.58
CA PHE A 217 11.37 2.90 -16.44
C PHE A 217 10.57 4.00 -15.73
N ASP A 218 10.92 4.31 -14.48
CA ASP A 218 10.28 5.38 -13.72
C ASP A 218 10.75 6.73 -14.26
N ASP A 219 9.79 7.57 -14.65
CA ASP A 219 10.03 8.93 -15.14
C ASP A 219 9.91 9.98 -14.02
N GLY A 220 9.92 9.52 -12.76
CA GLY A 220 9.80 10.36 -11.56
C GLY A 220 8.37 10.84 -11.30
N ARG A 221 7.37 10.32 -12.01
CA ARG A 221 5.95 10.67 -11.82
C ARG A 221 5.26 9.83 -10.76
N THR A 222 5.84 8.70 -10.35
CA THR A 222 5.25 7.81 -9.36
C THR A 222 5.75 8.18 -7.97
N SER A 223 4.92 8.85 -7.17
CA SER A 223 5.31 9.16 -5.78
C SER A 223 5.27 7.88 -4.92
N PRO A 224 6.34 7.57 -4.16
CA PRO A 224 6.34 6.45 -3.20
C PRO A 224 5.21 6.55 -2.17
N LEU A 225 4.72 7.77 -1.87
CA LEU A 225 3.63 8.02 -0.92
C LEU A 225 2.25 7.59 -1.45
N THR A 226 2.11 7.42 -2.76
CA THR A 226 0.86 6.95 -3.40
C THR A 226 0.81 5.43 -3.60
N ASP A 227 1.91 4.72 -3.39
CA ASP A 227 1.96 3.26 -3.55
C ASP A 227 1.24 2.56 -2.37
N PRO A 228 0.15 1.80 -2.62
CA PRO A 228 -0.60 1.12 -1.58
C PRO A 228 0.25 0.10 -0.79
N VAL A 229 1.22 -0.57 -1.43
CA VAL A 229 2.04 -1.59 -0.76
C VAL A 229 3.08 -0.97 0.17
N THR A 230 3.69 0.16 -0.21
CA THR A 230 4.58 0.91 0.68
C THR A 230 3.87 1.33 1.97
N ARG A 231 2.63 1.85 1.88
CA ARG A 231 1.84 2.20 3.06
C ARG A 231 1.48 0.98 3.90
N LEU A 232 1.08 -0.11 3.25
CA LEU A 232 0.74 -1.36 3.93
C LEU A 232 1.91 -1.91 4.75
N ARG A 233 3.11 -1.96 4.17
CA ARG A 233 4.32 -2.44 4.86
C ARG A 233 4.75 -1.52 6.00
N ALA A 234 4.59 -0.20 5.84
CA ALA A 234 4.83 0.74 6.92
C ALA A 234 3.88 0.48 8.12
N GLU A 235 2.62 0.20 7.84
CA GLU A 235 1.63 -0.14 8.87
C GLU A 235 1.95 -1.48 9.54
N GLN A 236 2.27 -2.51 8.77
CA GLN A 236 2.73 -3.80 9.30
C GLN A 236 3.97 -3.67 10.21
N ALA A 237 4.95 -2.87 9.81
CA ALA A 237 6.14 -2.61 10.62
C ALA A 237 5.80 -1.83 11.90
N ARG A 238 4.80 -0.93 11.84
CA ARG A 238 4.28 -0.19 13.00
C ARG A 238 3.56 -1.12 13.97
N GLU A 239 2.70 -2.00 13.47
CA GLU A 239 1.98 -3.00 14.26
C GLU A 239 2.92 -3.99 14.93
N ALA A 240 3.93 -4.50 14.22
CA ALA A 240 4.98 -5.32 14.81
C ALA A 240 5.68 -4.59 15.97
N GLY A 241 5.95 -3.28 15.79
CA GLY A 241 6.45 -2.41 16.85
C GLY A 241 5.54 -2.35 18.07
N LEU A 242 4.24 -2.16 17.88
CA LEU A 242 3.27 -2.12 18.98
C LEU A 242 3.12 -3.47 19.70
N ARG A 243 3.19 -4.57 18.94
CA ARG A 243 2.99 -5.93 19.46
C ARG A 243 4.19 -6.43 20.25
N PHE A 244 5.41 -6.15 19.77
CA PHE A 244 6.62 -6.80 20.27
C PHE A 244 7.60 -5.86 20.97
N ALA A 245 7.41 -4.54 20.94
CA ALA A 245 8.28 -3.65 21.68
C ALA A 245 8.17 -3.93 23.19
N PRO A 246 9.30 -3.92 23.92
CA PRO A 246 9.25 -4.02 25.38
C PRO A 246 8.48 -2.85 25.97
N ARG A 247 7.92 -3.08 27.18
CA ARG A 247 7.12 -2.07 27.87
C ARG A 247 7.93 -0.79 28.02
N ARG A 248 7.36 0.33 27.56
CA ARG A 248 7.93 1.66 27.76
C ARG A 248 8.09 1.91 29.26
N MET A 249 9.33 2.03 29.72
CA MET A 249 9.62 2.49 31.07
C MET A 249 9.76 4.01 31.03
N ALA A 250 8.87 4.72 31.72
CA ALA A 250 9.11 6.13 32.03
C ALA A 250 10.23 6.17 33.06
N VAL A 251 11.41 6.64 32.66
CA VAL A 251 12.50 6.92 33.60
C VAL A 251 12.33 8.36 34.05
N PRO A 252 11.83 8.63 35.27
CA PRO A 252 11.79 10.00 35.77
C PRO A 252 13.24 10.49 35.92
N ILE A 253 13.59 11.55 35.19
CA ILE A 253 14.89 12.23 35.37
C ILE A 253 14.69 13.26 36.48
N GLU A 254 15.09 12.92 37.70
CA GLU A 254 15.04 13.86 38.83
C GLU A 254 15.91 15.11 38.56
N GLY A 255 15.38 16.29 38.88
CA GLY A 255 16.11 17.56 38.79
C GLY A 255 16.13 18.21 37.41
N ARG A 256 15.51 17.61 36.39
CA ARG A 256 15.26 18.28 35.10
C ARG A 256 13.75 18.25 34.85
N ASN A 257 13.08 19.36 35.14
CA ASN A 257 11.77 19.63 34.56
C ASN A 257 11.95 19.61 33.04
N LEU A 258 11.79 18.45 32.41
CA LEU A 258 11.45 18.35 31.00
C LEU A 258 9.98 18.73 30.86
N ALA A 259 9.62 19.94 31.31
CA ALA A 259 8.61 20.66 30.56
C ALA A 259 9.19 20.70 29.15
N ALA A 260 8.46 20.15 28.18
CA ALA A 260 8.83 20.26 26.78
C ALA A 260 8.87 21.75 26.46
N SER A 261 10.04 22.37 26.63
CA SER A 261 10.25 23.79 26.42
C SER A 261 9.94 24.06 24.96
N THR A 262 8.76 24.61 24.71
CA THR A 262 8.37 25.05 23.37
C THR A 262 9.13 26.30 22.95
N ASP A 263 9.83 26.94 23.88
CA ASP A 263 10.73 28.08 23.61
C ASP A 263 11.87 27.73 22.62
N ALA A 264 12.12 26.45 22.35
CA ALA A 264 13.14 25.98 21.41
C ALA A 264 12.58 25.35 20.12
N LEU A 265 11.26 25.30 19.92
CA LEU A 265 10.69 24.70 18.70
C LEU A 265 10.75 25.71 17.54
N ASP A 266 11.59 25.39 16.57
CA ASP A 266 11.68 26.16 15.33
C ASP A 266 10.34 26.09 14.57
N VAL A 267 9.77 27.26 14.29
CA VAL A 267 8.51 27.42 13.57
C VAL A 267 8.68 27.03 12.10
N ASP A 268 9.84 27.30 11.50
CA ASP A 268 10.12 26.96 10.10
C ASP A 268 10.39 25.46 9.92
N ALA A 269 10.76 24.75 10.98
CA ALA A 269 10.90 23.28 10.99
C ALA A 269 9.55 22.54 11.10
N HIS A 270 8.44 23.23 11.39
CA HIS A 270 7.13 22.59 11.44
C HIS A 270 6.77 22.00 10.06
N SER A 271 6.29 20.76 10.02
CA SER A 271 6.05 20.01 8.77
C SER A 271 5.20 20.78 7.75
N ALA A 272 4.13 21.42 8.21
CA ALA A 272 3.27 22.25 7.36
C ALA A 272 4.03 23.44 6.75
N VAL A 273 4.83 24.14 7.56
CA VAL A 273 5.61 25.32 7.13
C VAL A 273 6.72 24.90 6.17
N ALA A 274 7.49 23.86 6.50
CA ALA A 274 8.54 23.31 5.64
C ALA A 274 8.00 22.83 4.28
N THR A 275 6.83 22.19 4.28
CA THR A 275 6.14 21.77 3.04
C THR A 275 5.74 22.98 2.20
N LEU A 276 5.21 24.03 2.82
CA LEU A 276 4.81 25.26 2.13
C LEU A 276 6.01 26.02 1.56
N LEU A 277 7.14 26.06 2.28
CA LEU A 277 8.40 26.61 1.76
C LEU A 277 8.89 25.83 0.53
N THR A 278 8.73 24.51 0.52
CA THR A 278 9.04 23.66 -0.64
C THR A 278 8.15 24.01 -1.83
N TYR A 279 6.83 24.15 -1.62
CA TYR A 279 5.91 24.59 -2.68
C TYR A 279 6.27 25.97 -3.24
N ARG A 280 6.63 26.94 -2.39
CA ARG A 280 7.07 28.26 -2.84
C ARG A 280 8.31 28.20 -3.72
N ARG A 281 9.27 27.34 -3.38
CA ARG A 281 10.46 27.13 -4.20
C ARG A 281 10.09 26.56 -5.58
N LEU A 282 9.25 25.52 -5.62
CA LEU A 282 8.82 24.92 -6.89
C LEU A 282 8.01 25.89 -7.77
N LEU A 283 7.19 26.74 -7.16
CA LEU A 283 6.47 27.81 -7.86
C LEU A 283 7.44 28.86 -8.42
N ALA A 284 8.46 29.26 -7.66
CA ALA A 284 9.48 30.21 -8.11
C ALA A 284 10.34 29.66 -9.24
N GLU A 285 10.63 28.35 -9.23
CA GLU A 285 11.36 27.63 -10.28
C GLU A 285 10.47 27.31 -11.50
N GLY A 286 9.18 27.62 -11.46
CA GLY A 286 8.22 27.33 -12.55
C GLY A 286 7.91 25.84 -12.73
N ALA A 287 8.38 24.98 -11.83
CA ALA A 287 8.16 23.53 -11.82
C ALA A 287 6.72 23.17 -11.39
N MET A 288 5.97 24.12 -10.84
CA MET A 288 4.60 23.95 -10.39
C MET A 288 3.75 25.19 -10.71
N ARG A 289 2.43 25.02 -10.80
CA ARG A 289 1.46 26.12 -10.88
C ARG A 289 0.42 25.97 -9.77
N VAL A 290 -0.07 27.09 -9.25
CA VAL A 290 -1.12 27.11 -8.23
C VAL A 290 -2.44 26.62 -8.85
N SER A 291 -3.00 25.54 -8.31
CA SER A 291 -4.31 25.00 -8.69
C SER A 291 -5.38 25.32 -7.64
N PRO A 292 -6.68 25.27 -7.99
CA PRO A 292 -7.77 25.41 -7.02
C PRO A 292 -7.71 24.40 -5.87
N GLU A 293 -7.27 23.17 -6.15
CA GLU A 293 -7.12 22.09 -5.18
C GLU A 293 -6.01 22.40 -4.18
N LEU A 294 -4.87 22.92 -4.66
CA LEU A 294 -3.77 23.37 -3.79
C LEU A 294 -4.20 24.51 -2.87
N ARG A 295 -4.96 25.49 -3.39
CA ARG A 295 -5.51 26.58 -2.56
C ARG A 295 -6.52 26.07 -1.53
N SER A 296 -7.29 25.04 -1.86
CA SER A 296 -8.21 24.39 -0.92
C SER A 296 -7.44 23.68 0.20
N MET A 297 -6.43 22.89 -0.17
CA MET A 297 -5.55 22.19 0.77
C MET A 297 -4.82 23.15 1.72
N TRP A 298 -4.27 24.25 1.21
CA TRP A 298 -3.58 25.22 2.06
C TRP A 298 -4.52 25.89 3.06
N ARG A 299 -5.77 26.19 2.65
CA ARG A 299 -6.79 26.73 3.56
C ARG A 299 -7.19 25.72 4.64
N ALA A 300 -7.42 24.47 4.26
CA ALA A 300 -7.74 23.40 5.21
C ALA A 300 -6.61 23.18 6.23
N THR A 301 -5.36 23.19 5.77
CA THR A 301 -4.17 23.04 6.64
C THR A 301 -4.06 24.21 7.62
N LEU A 302 -4.27 25.45 7.17
CA LEU A 302 -4.26 26.61 8.07
C LEU A 302 -5.38 26.53 9.12
N GLN A 303 -6.58 26.14 8.71
CA GLN A 303 -7.71 25.96 9.62
C GLN A 303 -7.40 24.89 10.68
N GLN A 304 -6.85 23.76 10.28
CA GLN A 304 -6.47 22.68 11.20
C GLN A 304 -5.41 23.15 12.22
N LEU A 305 -4.39 23.91 11.78
CA LEU A 305 -3.37 24.46 12.68
C LEU A 305 -3.99 25.42 13.71
N GLN A 306 -4.99 26.21 13.30
CA GLN A 306 -5.71 27.12 14.19
C GLN A 306 -6.61 26.38 15.18
N GLU A 307 -7.29 25.32 14.74
CA GLU A 307 -8.12 24.49 15.61
C GLU A 307 -7.27 23.75 16.66
N GLN A 308 -6.13 23.19 16.25
CA GLN A 308 -5.18 22.57 17.18
C GLN A 308 -4.60 23.57 18.18
N ALA A 309 -4.33 24.80 17.74
CA ALA A 309 -3.82 25.86 18.61
C ALA A 309 -4.82 26.27 19.72
N GLU A 310 -6.12 25.98 19.56
CA GLU A 310 -7.15 26.27 20.55
C GLU A 310 -7.60 25.03 21.34
N ASP A 311 -6.95 23.87 21.16
CA ASP A 311 -7.29 22.65 21.88
C ASP A 311 -7.02 22.80 23.40
N PRO A 312 -8.07 22.77 24.25
CA PRO A 312 -7.90 22.88 25.69
C PRO A 312 -7.13 21.70 26.30
N GLY A 313 -7.04 20.56 25.61
CA GLY A 313 -6.28 19.37 26.00
C GLY A 313 -4.77 19.50 25.81
N LEU A 314 -4.28 20.53 25.10
CA LEU A 314 -2.85 20.77 24.91
C LEU A 314 -2.25 21.66 26.02
N PRO A 315 -0.95 21.51 26.33
CA PRO A 315 -0.22 22.46 27.17
C PRO A 315 -0.26 23.88 26.57
N GLY A 316 -0.30 24.92 27.41
CA GLY A 316 -0.35 26.32 26.95
C GLY A 316 0.81 26.71 26.04
N GLU A 317 2.01 26.28 26.40
CA GLU A 317 3.23 26.36 25.60
C GLU A 317 3.09 25.78 24.18
N MET A 318 2.45 24.62 24.04
CA MET A 318 2.21 23.97 22.74
C MET A 318 1.17 24.74 21.91
N ARG A 319 0.13 25.28 22.56
CA ARG A 319 -0.84 26.15 21.89
C ARG A 319 -0.17 27.40 21.34
N ASP A 320 0.71 28.05 22.12
CA ASP A 320 1.42 29.25 21.68
C ASP A 320 2.37 28.98 20.51
N TYR A 321 3.06 27.83 20.53
CA TYR A 321 3.84 27.36 19.37
C TYR A 321 2.96 27.16 18.13
N LEU A 322 1.83 26.45 18.25
CA LEU A 322 0.91 26.21 17.13
C LEU A 322 0.30 27.52 16.58
N ARG A 323 0.05 28.52 17.44
CA ARG A 323 -0.34 29.87 17.00
C ARG A 323 0.76 30.53 16.18
N ALA A 324 2.02 30.42 16.60
CA ALA A 324 3.17 30.94 15.85
C ALA A 324 3.33 30.22 14.50
N VAL A 325 3.16 28.89 14.46
CA VAL A 325 3.14 28.08 13.23
C VAL A 325 2.01 28.49 12.30
N ALA A 326 0.78 28.61 12.78
CA ALA A 326 -0.36 29.03 11.98
C ALA A 326 -0.16 30.44 11.39
N LYS A 327 0.41 31.36 12.18
CA LYS A 327 0.77 32.70 11.73
C LYS A 327 1.82 32.64 10.61
N ARG A 328 2.93 31.92 10.83
CA ARG A 328 4.00 31.77 9.83
C ARG A 328 3.52 31.08 8.56
N TYR A 329 2.70 30.04 8.69
CA TYR A 329 2.10 29.35 7.56
C TYR A 329 1.24 30.32 6.73
N LYS A 330 0.38 31.13 7.37
CA LYS A 330 -0.45 32.14 6.71
C LYS A 330 0.38 33.17 5.93
N GLU A 331 1.52 33.63 6.48
CA GLU A 331 2.44 34.56 5.79
C GLU A 331 3.06 33.94 4.53
N LEU A 332 3.16 32.62 4.48
CA LEU A 332 3.80 31.91 3.39
C LEU A 332 2.82 31.45 2.30
N VAL A 333 1.52 31.43 2.55
CA VAL A 333 0.52 30.98 1.57
C VAL A 333 0.51 31.95 0.38
N PRO A 334 0.76 31.48 -0.86
CA PRO A 334 0.63 32.31 -2.06
C PRO A 334 -0.83 32.72 -2.32
N GLU A 335 -1.04 33.95 -2.80
CA GLU A 335 -2.34 34.45 -3.27
C GLU A 335 -2.83 33.73 -4.55
#